data_AF-A0A7L3GBY6-F1
#
_entry.id   AF-A0A7L3GBY6-F1
#
_cell.length_a   1.000
_cell.length_b   1.000
_cell.length_c   1.000
_cell.angle_alpha   90.00
_cell.angle_beta   90.00
_cell.angle_gamma   90.00
#
_symmetry.space_group_name_H-M   'P 1'
#
loop_
_entity.id
_entity.type
_entity.pdbx_description
1 polymer ?
#
loop_
_entity_poly.entity_id
_entity_poly.type
_entity_poly.pdbx_seq_one_letter_code
_entity_poly.pdbx_strand_id
1 'polypeptide(L)'
;LKSGIDILVGTPGRIKDHIQNSKLELSSVKHVVLDEVDHMLDMGFAEQVEEILGFAYKKGSDNNPQTLLFSATCPRWVYDVAKKYMKDEYEQIDLIGKKTQRTAMTVE
;
A
#
# COMPACT_ATOMS: atom_id res chain seq x y z
N LEU A 1 18.92 -1.36 -12.09
CA LEU A 1 18.48 -2.72 -11.73
C LEU A 1 18.79 -3.60 -12.94
N LYS A 2 19.89 -4.38 -12.92
CA LYS A 2 20.48 -5.00 -14.14
C LYS A 2 20.22 -6.51 -14.27
N SER A 3 19.67 -7.15 -13.24
CA SER A 3 19.52 -8.61 -13.13
C SER A 3 18.06 -9.07 -12.94
N GLY A 4 17.08 -8.19 -13.21
CA GLY A 4 15.68 -8.44 -12.85
C GLY A 4 15.43 -8.26 -11.34
N ILE A 5 14.16 -8.17 -10.95
CA ILE A 5 13.72 -8.04 -9.55
C ILE A 5 12.46 -8.86 -9.39
N ASP A 6 12.48 -9.81 -8.47
CA ASP A 6 11.29 -10.57 -8.08
C ASP A 6 10.52 -9.87 -6.96
N ILE A 7 11.23 -9.24 -6.02
CA ILE A 7 10.67 -8.53 -4.87
C ILE A 7 11.36 -7.17 -4.71
N LEU A 8 10.56 -6.11 -4.65
CA LEU A 8 11.01 -4.76 -4.36
C LEU A 8 10.40 -4.31 -3.03
N VAL A 9 11.25 -3.81 -2.13
CA VAL A 9 10.84 -3.16 -0.88
C VAL A 9 11.49 -1.77 -0.84
N GLY A 10 10.72 -0.75 -0.48
CA GLY A 10 11.24 0.60 -0.38
C GLY A 10 10.20 1.59 0.14
N THR A 11 10.69 2.74 0.58
CA THR A 11 9.84 3.85 1.01
C THR A 11 9.27 4.61 -0.21
N PRO A 12 8.10 5.27 -0.09
CA PRO A 12 7.43 5.92 -1.22
C PRO A 12 8.34 6.87 -1.99
N GLY A 13 9.03 7.79 -1.32
CA GLY A 13 9.92 8.75 -1.97
C GLY A 13 10.98 8.08 -2.85
N ARG A 14 11.64 7.02 -2.33
CA ARG A 14 12.70 6.34 -3.08
C ARG A 14 12.17 5.52 -4.25
N ILE A 15 11.01 4.89 -4.09
CA ILE A 15 10.36 4.16 -5.17
C ILE A 15 9.94 5.13 -6.28
N LYS A 16 9.29 6.25 -5.92
CA LYS A 16 8.89 7.30 -6.85
C LYS A 16 10.07 7.83 -7.66
N ASP A 17 11.19 8.13 -7.00
CA ASP A 17 12.44 8.54 -7.67
C ASP A 17 12.90 7.51 -8.71
N HIS A 18 12.83 6.21 -8.38
CA HIS A 18 13.25 5.16 -9.30
C HIS A 18 12.32 5.02 -10.51
N ILE A 19 11.01 5.22 -10.33
CA ILE A 19 10.03 5.24 -11.42
C ILE A 19 10.27 6.45 -12.33
N GLN A 20 10.36 7.65 -11.75
CA GLN A 20 10.54 8.91 -12.49
C GLN A 20 11.84 8.95 -13.31
N ASN A 21 12.90 8.31 -12.81
CA ASN A 21 14.16 8.18 -13.53
C ASN A 21 14.18 7.01 -14.55
N SER A 22 13.02 6.39 -14.83
CA SER A 22 12.87 5.23 -15.74
C SER A 22 13.78 4.06 -15.37
N LYS A 23 14.10 3.89 -14.08
CA LYS A 23 14.94 2.80 -13.55
C LYS A 23 14.12 1.65 -12.99
N LEU A 24 12.80 1.84 -12.85
CA LEU A 24 11.84 0.90 -12.30
C LEU A 24 10.54 0.96 -13.10
N GLU A 25 10.01 -0.20 -13.44
CA GLU A 25 8.79 -0.40 -14.23
C GLU A 25 7.88 -1.32 -13.41
N LEU A 26 6.59 -0.97 -13.24
CA LEU A 26 5.67 -1.66 -12.34
C LEU A 26 4.50 -2.36 -13.05
N SER A 27 4.42 -2.32 -14.38
CA SER A 27 3.29 -2.84 -15.16
C SER A 27 3.13 -4.36 -15.11
N SER A 28 4.17 -5.08 -14.67
CA SER A 28 4.19 -6.54 -14.51
C SER A 28 4.02 -6.99 -13.05
N VAL A 29 3.84 -6.05 -12.12
CA VAL A 29 3.64 -6.36 -10.70
C VAL A 29 2.32 -7.11 -10.53
N LYS A 30 2.38 -8.22 -9.77
CA LYS A 30 1.21 -9.04 -9.44
C LYS A 30 0.69 -8.82 -8.03
N HIS A 31 1.54 -8.32 -7.13
CA HIS A 31 1.22 -8.12 -5.73
C HIS A 31 1.77 -6.78 -5.25
N VAL A 32 0.95 -6.05 -4.49
CA VAL A 32 1.33 -4.81 -3.82
C VAL A 32 1.00 -4.93 -2.35
N VAL A 33 1.93 -4.54 -1.49
CA VAL A 33 1.74 -4.49 -0.05
C VAL A 33 1.98 -3.07 0.42
N LEU A 34 0.98 -2.49 1.08
CA LEU A 34 1.08 -1.20 1.75
C LEU A 34 1.08 -1.47 3.25
N ASP A 35 2.20 -1.16 3.91
CA ASP A 35 2.38 -1.36 5.35
C ASP A 35 2.40 -0.02 6.09
N GLU A 36 1.90 0.02 7.32
CA GLU A 36 1.78 1.25 8.13
C GLU A 36 1.15 2.43 7.35
N VAL A 37 0.03 2.20 6.66
CA VAL A 37 -0.53 3.19 5.71
C VAL A 37 -0.99 4.48 6.39
N ASP A 38 -1.50 4.39 7.62
CA ASP A 38 -1.77 5.55 8.46
C ASP A 38 -0.52 6.38 8.76
N HIS A 39 0.60 5.74 9.07
CA HIS A 39 1.87 6.46 9.22
C HIS A 39 2.32 7.14 7.92
N MET A 40 2.11 6.52 6.76
CA MET A 40 2.41 7.17 5.48
C MET A 40 1.58 8.44 5.28
N LEU A 41 0.32 8.44 5.72
CA LEU A 41 -0.53 9.64 5.71
C LEU A 41 0.04 10.73 6.62
N ASP A 42 0.41 10.38 7.86
CA ASP A 42 0.96 11.32 8.84
C ASP A 42 2.28 11.95 8.38
N MET A 43 3.09 11.18 7.63
CA MET A 43 4.34 11.66 7.03
C MET A 43 4.13 12.50 5.76
N GLY A 44 2.90 12.66 5.29
CA GLY A 44 2.58 13.40 4.06
C GLY A 44 2.92 12.66 2.77
N PHE A 45 3.02 11.33 2.80
CA PHE A 45 3.32 10.50 1.62
C PHE A 45 2.10 10.09 0.80
N ALA A 46 0.90 10.53 1.17
CA ALA A 46 -0.34 10.14 0.53
C ALA A 46 -0.31 10.29 -1.01
N GLU A 47 0.08 11.45 -1.51
CA GLU A 47 0.18 11.72 -2.94
C GLU A 47 1.20 10.79 -3.64
N GLN A 48 2.36 10.58 -3.00
CA GLN A 48 3.41 9.72 -3.56
C GLN A 48 2.96 8.26 -3.66
N VAL A 49 2.24 7.77 -2.64
CA VAL A 49 1.66 6.41 -2.65
C VAL A 49 0.65 6.28 -3.78
N GLU A 50 -0.26 7.24 -3.93
CA GLU A 50 -1.27 7.20 -5.00
C GLU A 50 -0.65 7.25 -6.40
N GLU A 51 0.42 8.02 -6.59
CA GLU A 51 1.19 8.04 -7.84
C GLU A 51 1.85 6.69 -8.13
N ILE A 52 2.56 6.11 -7.15
CA ILE A 52 3.22 4.80 -7.30
C ILE A 52 2.21 3.72 -7.68
N LEU A 53 1.07 3.68 -6.98
CA LEU A 53 -0.03 2.79 -7.32
C LEU A 53 -0.59 3.12 -8.71
N GLY A 54 -0.69 4.39 -9.09
CA GLY A 54 -1.08 4.78 -10.45
C GLY A 54 -0.18 4.22 -11.55
N PHE A 55 1.11 4.00 -11.30
CA PHE A 55 2.02 3.35 -12.25
C PHE A 55 1.86 1.82 -12.31
N ALA A 56 1.43 1.19 -11.21
CA ALA A 56 1.21 -0.26 -11.16
C ALA A 56 -0.18 -0.67 -11.69
N TYR A 57 -1.19 0.21 -11.60
CA TYR A 57 -2.59 -0.12 -11.90
C TYR A 57 -3.02 0.44 -13.25
N LYS A 58 -3.83 -0.35 -13.97
CA LYS A 58 -4.42 0.05 -15.25
C LYS A 58 -5.94 0.14 -15.06
N LYS A 59 -6.50 1.32 -15.29
CA LYS A 59 -7.96 1.55 -15.21
C LYS A 59 -8.69 0.61 -16.17
N GLY A 60 -9.71 -0.10 -15.66
CA GLY A 60 -10.52 -1.03 -16.46
C GLY A 60 -9.82 -2.34 -16.85
N SER A 61 -8.68 -2.67 -16.23
CA SER A 61 -7.99 -3.94 -16.45
C SER A 61 -8.32 -4.96 -15.36
N ASP A 62 -8.70 -6.17 -15.76
CA ASP A 62 -8.86 -7.31 -14.85
C ASP A 62 -7.53 -7.84 -14.31
N ASN A 63 -6.40 -7.36 -14.87
CA ASN A 63 -5.05 -7.82 -14.54
C ASN A 63 -4.33 -6.87 -13.56
N ASN A 64 -5.08 -6.13 -12.75
CA ASN A 64 -4.52 -5.33 -11.67
C ASN A 64 -3.91 -6.21 -10.56
N PRO A 65 -2.84 -5.75 -9.88
CA PRO A 65 -2.20 -6.53 -8.84
C PRO A 65 -3.14 -6.77 -7.65
N GLN A 66 -2.96 -7.92 -6.99
CA GLN A 66 -3.57 -8.14 -5.68
C GLN A 66 -2.93 -7.20 -4.67
N THR A 67 -3.76 -6.48 -3.91
CA THR A 67 -3.31 -5.48 -2.93
C THR A 67 -3.53 -6.02 -1.53
N LEU A 68 -2.55 -5.82 -0.65
CA LEU A 68 -2.68 -6.00 0.78
C LEU A 68 -2.41 -4.65 1.44
N LEU A 69 -3.25 -4.27 2.39
CA LEU A 69 -3.15 -3.02 3.12
C LEU A 69 -3.15 -3.32 4.62
N PHE A 70 -2.10 -2.85 5.30
CA PHE A 70 -1.93 -2.97 6.74
C PHE A 70 -1.83 -1.58 7.36
N SER A 71 -2.62 -1.35 8.39
CA SER A 71 -2.72 -0.04 9.04
C SER A 71 -3.18 -0.25 10.49
N ALA A 72 -2.59 0.48 11.44
CA ALA A 72 -3.01 0.39 12.84
C ALA A 72 -4.33 1.14 13.07
N THR A 73 -4.56 2.19 12.30
CA THR A 73 -5.78 3.00 12.27
C THR A 73 -6.33 3.12 10.85
N CYS A 74 -7.63 3.35 10.72
CA CYS A 74 -8.28 3.52 9.41
C CYS A 74 -8.94 4.90 9.31
N PRO A 75 -8.17 5.99 9.13
CA PRO A 75 -8.76 7.28 8.77
C PRO A 75 -9.37 7.22 7.37
N ARG A 76 -10.16 8.24 7.01
CA ARG A 76 -10.93 8.26 5.76
C ARG A 76 -10.07 7.96 4.52
N TRP A 77 -8.87 8.53 4.46
CA TRP A 77 -7.95 8.32 3.34
C TRP A 77 -7.52 6.85 3.19
N VAL A 78 -7.25 6.14 4.29
CA VAL A 78 -6.90 4.71 4.25
C VAL A 78 -8.03 3.88 3.63
N TYR A 79 -9.28 4.18 4.00
CA TYR A 79 -10.45 3.55 3.38
C TYR A 79 -10.59 3.89 1.89
N ASP A 80 -10.32 5.14 1.51
CA ASP A 80 -10.41 5.56 0.11
C ASP A 80 -9.31 4.90 -0.75
N VAL A 81 -8.09 4.75 -0.23
CA VAL A 81 -7.02 3.97 -0.87
C VAL A 81 -7.41 2.50 -1.01
N ALA A 82 -7.90 1.87 0.06
CA ALA A 82 -8.35 0.49 0.02
C ALA A 82 -9.42 0.29 -1.06
N LYS A 83 -10.46 1.13 -1.06
CA LYS A 83 -11.55 1.06 -2.05
C LYS A 83 -11.08 1.32 -3.50
N LYS A 84 -10.09 2.18 -3.69
CA LYS A 84 -9.62 2.56 -5.03
C LYS A 84 -8.72 1.52 -5.67
N TYR A 85 -7.92 0.81 -4.87
CA TYR A 85 -6.87 -0.08 -5.38
C TYR A 85 -7.09 -1.56 -5.04
N MET A 86 -7.88 -1.91 -4.03
CA MET A 86 -8.25 -3.31 -3.77
C MET A 86 -9.40 -3.75 -4.70
N LYS A 87 -9.56 -5.06 -4.88
CA LYS A 87 -10.72 -5.62 -5.62
C LYS A 87 -12.02 -5.35 -4.86
N ASP A 88 -13.15 -5.29 -5.56
CA ASP A 88 -14.46 -5.03 -4.96
C ASP A 88 -14.83 -6.03 -3.83
N GLU A 89 -14.36 -7.27 -3.94
CA GLU A 89 -14.58 -8.36 -2.97
C GLU A 89 -13.43 -8.50 -1.96
N TYR A 90 -12.81 -7.39 -1.52
CA TYR A 90 -11.76 -7.46 -0.51
C TYR A 90 -12.31 -7.82 0.88
N GLU A 91 -11.56 -8.64 1.61
CA GLU A 91 -11.87 -8.98 2.99
C GLU A 91 -11.22 -7.97 3.94
N GLN A 92 -12.00 -7.44 4.87
CA GLN A 92 -11.50 -6.57 5.93
C GLN A 92 -11.40 -7.34 7.25
N ILE A 93 -10.18 -7.43 7.78
CA ILE A 93 -9.91 -8.07 9.07
C ILE A 93 -9.58 -6.98 10.10
N ASP A 94 -10.47 -6.80 11.08
CA ASP A 94 -10.25 -5.94 12.23
C ASP A 94 -9.95 -6.80 13.46
N LEU A 95 -8.71 -6.74 13.95
CA LEU A 95 -8.24 -7.50 15.10
C LEU A 95 -8.56 -6.85 16.45
N ILE A 96 -8.93 -5.57 16.46
CA ILE A 96 -9.23 -4.81 17.68
C ILE A 96 -10.72 -4.91 18.01
N GLY A 97 -11.58 -4.92 16.97
CA GLY A 97 -13.03 -4.97 17.10
C GLY A 97 -13.61 -3.80 17.90
N LYS A 98 -14.88 -3.87 18.31
CA LYS A 98 -15.54 -2.85 19.18
C LYS A 98 -14.99 -2.81 20.63
N LYS A 99 -13.86 -3.45 20.92
CA LYS A 99 -13.29 -3.45 22.27
C LYS A 99 -12.23 -2.36 22.37
N THR A 100 -12.54 -1.39 23.23
CA THR A 100 -11.68 -0.32 23.75
C THR A 100 -10.21 -0.75 23.79
N GLN A 101 -9.33 0.11 23.24
CA GLN A 101 -7.87 -0.02 23.25
C GLN A 101 -7.37 -0.74 24.51
N ARG A 102 -6.92 -1.99 24.35
CA ARG A 102 -6.06 -2.63 25.34
C ARG A 102 -4.64 -2.48 24.84
N THR A 103 -3.96 -1.45 25.32
CA THR A 103 -2.50 -1.39 25.30
C THR A 103 -1.99 -2.69 25.92
N ALA A 104 -1.01 -3.35 25.29
CA ALA A 104 -0.38 -4.54 25.86
C ALA A 104 0.17 -4.18 27.25
N MET A 105 -0.38 -4.79 28.31
CA MET A 105 0.06 -4.54 29.69
C MET A 105 1.20 -5.45 30.13
N THR A 106 1.76 -6.27 29.24
CA THR A 106 2.78 -7.24 29.62
C THR A 106 3.91 -7.21 28.60
N VAL A 107 5.01 -6.56 29.01
CA VAL A 107 6.35 -6.89 28.54
C VAL A 107 6.91 -7.83 29.62
N GLU A 108 7.02 -9.12 29.31
CA GLU A 108 7.97 -10.00 29.97
C GLU A 108 9.23 -10.12 29.10
#